data_AF-A0A9P4L4L5-F1
#
_entry.id   AF-A0A9P4L4L5-F1
#
_cell.length_a   1.000
_cell.length_b   1.000
_cell.length_c   1.000
_cell.angle_alpha   90.00
_cell.angle_beta   90.00
_cell.angle_gamma   90.00
#
_symmetry.space_group_name_H-M   'P 1'
#
loop_
_entity.id
_entity.type
_entity.pdbx_description
1 polymer ?
#
loop_
_entity_poly.entity_id
_entity_poly.type
_entity_poly.pdbx_seq_one_letter_code
_entity_poly.pdbx_strand_id
1 'polypeptide(L)'
;MHPPNKEVEEFLESIELLLEGSPEGQDAALRTLLHKLERFVDIGDAEPAEVATKLLGTAVGGQKEWQTPFRESGILSFALSRLSVSDHTDPLAKQCLRVIGNSVADNDSNRELAIKDLQHIIACLTSEELRTTALAVLFNLGNDFDPAKAAAAGLRLDNTISSYLALDKIPEAALDYAMELLTWTTGSLTSVQLKDALSLETFTNLLEMALRYDPDHYDEYVAILVHYLQDPEFQPKVATPKLLDDLVSLMLDFEARLTPTENEAVLEGLSISKTDETATSDETSVLLLTQLISSISAISATDTFAQVFTVTSQVVEKVRAKLRAPADSPSTVCACVMLGNLAMSDEVCMDMVNIMEFHITLISILASSTKPALLYAAAGFMRHLTFPEANRTVLVNTGLLRTCCHLLNLSDPSVRGEAAAMLCKLVTNNFHNIEKVVFEKDEDATILTRIVEQAIAPSAALPSTAMKNPMIELGRTLVAMLRYLGRPNAEKDVDAVRQELLKVPSVARPVARLLRQRFYADARSEGLLGLGLMAQSPEGAAHVIEEIKDDGGLLDAIKEFAEGKDGGVEQQGSAAGRDYQNAIVLLQALQNNAGGEMDMTLKNQVVGLQAELGKLLV
;
A
#
# COMPACT_ATOMS: atom_id res chain seq x y z
N MET A 1 -3.52 6.02 70.20
CA MET A 1 -2.31 5.19 70.14
C MET A 1 -2.50 4.00 71.06
N HIS A 2 -3.05 2.90 70.54
CA HIS A 2 -2.91 1.60 71.20
C HIS A 2 -1.46 1.14 70.98
N PRO A 3 -0.80 0.51 71.96
CA PRO A 3 0.53 -0.06 71.74
C PRO A 3 0.42 -1.12 70.64
N PRO A 4 1.40 -1.23 69.72
CA PRO A 4 1.44 -2.32 68.76
C PRO A 4 1.39 -3.66 69.51
N ASN A 5 0.58 -4.59 68.98
CA ASN A 5 0.44 -5.92 69.54
C ASN A 5 1.80 -6.62 69.47
N LYS A 6 2.38 -7.01 70.61
CA LYS A 6 3.71 -7.64 70.70
C LYS A 6 3.87 -8.85 69.75
N GLU A 7 2.78 -9.56 69.47
CA GLU A 7 2.73 -10.67 68.51
C GLU A 7 3.00 -10.23 67.05
N VAL A 8 2.59 -9.01 66.68
CA VAL A 8 2.84 -8.43 65.35
C VAL A 8 4.30 -8.03 65.21
N GLU A 9 4.89 -7.39 66.22
CA GLU A 9 6.31 -7.03 66.22
C GLU A 9 7.20 -8.29 66.13
N GLU A 10 6.95 -9.30 66.98
CA GLU A 10 7.68 -10.56 66.95
C GLU A 10 7.51 -11.30 65.60
N PHE A 11 6.35 -11.16 64.94
CA PHE A 11 6.13 -11.69 63.60
C PHE A 11 6.95 -10.96 62.55
N LEU A 12 6.90 -9.63 62.49
CA LEU A 12 7.61 -8.84 61.49
C LEU A 12 9.14 -8.98 61.62
N GLU A 13 9.68 -8.98 62.85
CA GLU A 13 11.10 -9.24 63.10
C GLU A 13 11.52 -10.64 62.59
N SER A 14 10.64 -11.65 62.74
CA SER A 14 10.91 -12.99 62.23
C SER A 14 10.95 -13.06 60.71
N ILE A 15 10.18 -12.21 60.01
CA ILE A 15 10.23 -12.10 58.54
C ILE A 15 11.55 -11.48 58.11
N GLU A 16 11.95 -10.37 58.74
CA GLU A 16 13.20 -9.68 58.41
C GLU A 16 14.39 -10.61 58.57
N LEU A 17 14.49 -11.30 59.71
CA LEU A 17 15.57 -12.25 59.97
C LEU A 17 15.58 -13.44 59.00
N LEU A 18 14.40 -13.90 58.57
CA LEU A 18 14.28 -14.95 57.55
C LEU A 18 14.80 -14.46 56.19
N LEU A 19 14.44 -13.24 55.79
CA LEU A 19 14.75 -12.66 54.47
C LEU A 19 16.18 -12.10 54.38
N GLU A 20 16.86 -11.87 55.51
CA GLU A 20 18.30 -11.58 55.56
C GLU A 20 19.17 -12.82 55.25
N GLY A 21 18.61 -14.03 55.44
CA GLY A 21 19.31 -15.30 55.25
C GLY A 21 19.30 -15.83 53.81
N SER A 22 19.93 -17.00 53.61
CA SER A 22 19.81 -17.75 52.35
C SER A 22 18.42 -18.39 52.22
N PRO A 23 17.80 -18.40 51.03
CA PRO A 23 16.52 -19.09 50.79
C PRO A 23 16.60 -20.62 50.94
N GLU A 24 17.80 -21.20 50.87
CA GLU A 24 18.00 -22.65 50.94
C GLU A 24 17.45 -23.24 52.25
N GLY A 25 16.55 -24.22 52.13
CA GLY A 25 15.98 -24.94 53.27
C GLY A 25 14.92 -24.18 54.07
N GLN A 26 14.46 -23.01 53.58
CA GLN A 26 13.49 -22.17 54.28
C GLN A 26 12.02 -22.49 53.96
N ASP A 27 11.73 -23.55 53.21
CA ASP A 27 10.37 -23.87 52.73
C ASP A 27 9.33 -23.97 53.85
N ALA A 28 9.68 -24.62 54.96
CA ALA A 28 8.78 -24.76 56.11
C ALA A 28 8.52 -23.41 56.81
N ALA A 29 9.55 -22.56 56.88
CA ALA A 29 9.43 -21.22 57.47
C ALA A 29 8.55 -20.32 56.59
N LEU A 30 8.75 -20.34 55.27
CA LEU A 30 7.92 -19.60 54.30
C LEU A 30 6.46 -20.06 54.33
N ARG A 31 6.20 -21.37 54.40
CA ARG A 31 4.82 -21.88 54.57
C ARG A 31 4.20 -21.40 55.88
N THR A 32 4.95 -21.42 56.98
CA THR A 32 4.45 -20.95 58.28
C THR A 32 4.15 -19.44 58.26
N LEU A 33 5.02 -18.66 57.62
CA LEU A 33 4.82 -17.23 57.38
C LEU A 33 3.54 -16.99 56.58
N LEU A 34 3.34 -17.73 55.49
CA LEU A 34 2.15 -17.63 54.65
C LEU A 34 0.86 -17.89 55.45
N HIS A 35 0.81 -18.97 56.25
CA HIS A 35 -0.38 -19.25 57.08
C HIS A 35 -0.68 -18.14 58.09
N LYS A 36 0.36 -17.51 58.66
CA LYS A 36 0.19 -16.36 59.56
C LYS A 36 -0.30 -15.13 58.80
N LEU A 37 0.23 -14.89 57.60
CA LEU A 37 -0.19 -13.79 56.73
C LEU A 37 -1.67 -13.94 56.33
N GLU A 38 -2.08 -15.13 55.89
CA GLU A 38 -3.48 -15.46 55.60
C GLU A 38 -4.38 -15.20 56.81
N ARG A 39 -3.95 -15.61 58.01
CA ARG A 39 -4.70 -15.37 59.25
C ARG A 39 -4.90 -13.88 59.53
N PHE A 40 -3.88 -13.03 59.33
CA PHE A 40 -4.03 -11.58 59.52
C PHE A 40 -5.04 -10.96 58.54
N VAL A 41 -5.02 -11.43 57.30
CA VAL A 41 -5.98 -10.99 56.28
C VAL A 41 -7.41 -11.45 56.63
N ASP A 42 -7.60 -12.70 57.06
CA ASP A 42 -8.91 -13.27 57.38
C ASP A 42 -9.61 -12.57 58.55
N ILE A 43 -8.84 -12.07 59.53
CA ILE A 43 -9.38 -11.33 60.67
C ILE A 43 -9.53 -9.82 60.41
N GLY A 44 -9.18 -9.34 59.20
CA GLY A 44 -9.29 -7.94 58.80
C GLY A 44 -8.20 -7.02 59.35
N ASP A 45 -7.07 -7.56 59.80
CA ASP A 45 -5.94 -6.79 60.31
C ASP A 45 -4.97 -6.45 59.16
N ALA A 46 -5.27 -5.35 58.46
CA ALA A 46 -4.61 -5.00 57.20
C ALA A 46 -3.17 -4.49 57.36
N GLU A 47 -2.84 -3.82 58.47
CA GLU A 47 -1.53 -3.17 58.66
C GLU A 47 -0.37 -4.18 58.78
N PRO A 48 -0.44 -5.23 59.64
CA PRO A 48 0.60 -6.25 59.70
C PRO A 48 0.79 -6.99 58.38
N ALA A 49 -0.32 -7.28 57.69
CA ALA A 49 -0.31 -8.00 56.44
C ALA A 49 0.28 -7.17 55.28
N GLU A 50 0.01 -5.86 55.25
CA GLU A 50 0.63 -4.94 54.30
C GLU A 50 2.15 -4.85 54.52
N VAL A 51 2.59 -4.66 55.77
CA VAL A 51 4.03 -4.55 56.11
C VAL A 51 4.77 -5.85 55.79
N ALA A 52 4.20 -7.00 56.15
CA ALA A 52 4.77 -8.31 55.82
C ALA A 52 4.89 -8.51 54.30
N THR A 53 3.84 -8.19 53.54
CA THR A 53 3.85 -8.32 52.07
C THR A 53 4.85 -7.37 51.43
N LYS A 54 5.01 -6.16 52.00
CA LYS A 54 6.03 -5.20 51.57
C LYS A 54 7.45 -5.73 51.80
N LEU A 55 7.72 -6.37 52.94
CA LEU A 55 9.01 -7.01 53.22
C LEU A 55 9.30 -8.12 52.21
N LEU A 56 8.34 -9.01 51.98
CA LEU A 56 8.44 -10.07 50.96
C LEU A 56 8.74 -9.50 49.58
N GLY A 57 7.98 -8.50 49.12
CA GLY A 57 8.17 -7.87 47.82
C GLY A 57 9.54 -7.18 47.68
N THR A 58 10.05 -6.61 48.77
CA THR A 58 11.38 -5.98 48.80
C THR A 58 12.48 -7.03 48.73
N ALA A 59 12.37 -8.14 49.48
CA ALA A 59 13.38 -9.20 49.48
C ALA A 59 13.52 -9.88 48.12
N VAL A 60 12.42 -10.30 47.49
CA VAL A 60 12.49 -10.94 46.16
C VAL A 60 12.93 -9.98 45.05
N GLY A 61 12.72 -8.67 45.22
CA GLY A 61 13.29 -7.66 44.32
C GLY A 61 14.79 -7.45 44.50
N GLY A 62 15.32 -7.63 45.71
CA GLY A 62 16.74 -7.48 46.02
C GLY A 62 17.59 -8.74 45.79
N GLN A 63 16.96 -9.93 45.89
CA GLN A 63 17.62 -11.24 45.83
C GLN A 63 16.76 -12.20 45.00
N LYS A 64 17.17 -12.47 43.75
CA LYS A 64 16.40 -13.29 42.79
C LYS A 64 16.24 -14.74 43.25
N GLU A 65 17.10 -15.21 44.14
CA GLU A 65 17.08 -16.55 44.72
C GLU A 65 15.77 -16.84 45.48
N TRP A 66 15.03 -15.82 45.93
CA TRP A 66 13.72 -15.97 46.57
C TRP A 66 12.58 -16.28 45.60
N GLN A 67 12.74 -16.05 44.29
CA GLN A 67 11.65 -16.20 43.31
C GLN A 67 11.09 -17.63 43.26
N THR A 68 11.95 -18.65 43.26
CA THR A 68 11.55 -20.05 43.24
C THR A 68 10.93 -20.50 44.57
N PRO A 69 11.56 -20.25 45.74
CA PRO A 69 10.95 -20.52 47.05
C PRO A 69 9.59 -19.84 47.24
N PHE A 70 9.41 -18.62 46.75
CA PHE A 70 8.12 -17.91 46.84
C PHE A 70 7.03 -18.59 45.99
N ARG A 71 7.37 -19.12 44.82
CA ARG A 71 6.46 -19.94 44.01
C ARG A 71 6.10 -21.24 44.74
N GLU A 72 7.09 -21.98 45.22
CA GLU A 72 6.90 -23.33 45.78
C GLU A 72 6.23 -23.34 47.15
N SER A 73 6.45 -22.29 47.94
CA SER A 73 5.78 -22.08 49.24
C SER A 73 4.34 -21.58 49.11
N GLY A 74 3.95 -21.04 47.95
CA GLY A 74 2.61 -20.51 47.69
C GLY A 74 2.46 -19.00 47.92
N ILE A 75 3.53 -18.29 48.28
CA ILE A 75 3.51 -16.82 48.50
C ILE A 75 3.12 -16.08 47.21
N LEU A 76 3.66 -16.50 46.05
CA LEU A 76 3.26 -15.92 44.76
C LEU A 76 1.78 -16.19 44.46
N SER A 77 1.31 -17.41 44.70
CA SER A 77 -0.10 -17.79 44.52
C SER A 77 -1.03 -17.00 45.45
N PHE A 78 -0.61 -16.73 46.68
CA PHE A 78 -1.33 -15.86 47.61
C PHE A 78 -1.42 -14.43 47.09
N ALA A 79 -0.32 -13.85 46.61
CA ALA A 79 -0.35 -12.50 46.05
C ALA A 79 -1.29 -12.41 44.83
N LEU A 80 -1.27 -13.41 43.94
CA LEU A 80 -2.15 -13.51 42.76
C LEU A 80 -3.64 -13.65 43.17
N SER A 81 -3.95 -14.52 44.12
CA SER A 81 -5.33 -14.74 44.58
C SER A 81 -5.92 -13.54 45.32
N ARG A 82 -5.08 -12.69 45.92
CA ARG A 82 -5.56 -11.44 46.53
C ARG A 82 -6.04 -10.44 45.49
N LEU A 83 -5.34 -10.32 44.36
CA LEU A 83 -5.76 -9.41 43.28
C LEU A 83 -7.11 -9.79 42.65
N SER A 84 -7.52 -11.06 42.72
CA SER A 84 -8.83 -11.51 42.20
C SER A 84 -10.00 -11.21 43.14
N VAL A 85 -9.74 -10.86 44.41
CA VAL A 85 -10.75 -10.67 45.46
C VAL A 85 -10.88 -9.20 45.90
N SER A 86 -9.87 -8.37 45.63
CA SER A 86 -9.82 -6.99 46.13
C SER A 86 -10.72 -6.02 45.36
N ASP A 87 -11.54 -5.27 46.11
CA ASP A 87 -11.97 -3.92 45.70
C ASP A 87 -10.68 -3.09 45.52
N HIS A 88 -10.58 -2.27 44.47
CA HIS A 88 -9.32 -1.62 44.07
C HIS A 88 -8.81 -0.56 45.09
N THR A 89 -9.44 -0.50 46.26
CA THR A 89 -9.10 0.25 47.46
C THR A 89 -8.39 -0.58 48.54
N ASP A 90 -8.13 -1.88 48.31
CA ASP A 90 -7.41 -2.75 49.26
C ASP A 90 -5.94 -2.29 49.40
N PRO A 91 -5.49 -1.86 50.59
CA PRO A 91 -4.11 -1.38 50.81
C PRO A 91 -3.05 -2.45 50.51
N LEU A 92 -3.42 -3.74 50.55
CA LEU A 92 -2.49 -4.82 50.20
C LEU A 92 -2.22 -4.95 48.69
N ALA A 93 -3.14 -4.49 47.83
CA ALA A 93 -3.06 -4.75 46.39
C ALA A 93 -1.75 -4.24 45.78
N LYS A 94 -1.27 -3.08 46.23
CA LYS A 94 0.02 -2.52 45.78
C LYS A 94 1.20 -3.41 46.17
N GLN A 95 1.20 -3.94 47.40
CA GLN A 95 2.29 -4.81 47.85
C GLN A 95 2.22 -6.18 47.18
N CYS A 96 1.02 -6.72 46.93
CA CYS A 96 0.83 -7.93 46.14
C CYS A 96 1.36 -7.77 44.71
N LEU A 97 1.07 -6.66 44.04
CA LEU A 97 1.64 -6.34 42.72
C LEU A 97 3.17 -6.29 42.77
N ARG A 98 3.76 -5.71 43.82
CA ARG A 98 5.24 -5.70 43.99
C ARG A 98 5.81 -7.10 44.14
N VAL A 99 5.20 -7.96 44.95
CA VAL A 99 5.60 -9.38 45.08
C VAL A 99 5.52 -10.08 43.72
N ILE A 100 4.41 -9.91 42.99
CA ILE A 100 4.23 -10.53 41.67
C ILE A 100 5.29 -10.03 40.69
N GLY A 101 5.40 -8.72 40.49
CA GLY A 101 6.31 -8.10 39.52
C GLY A 101 7.77 -8.48 39.73
N ASN A 102 8.21 -8.56 40.99
CA ASN A 102 9.58 -8.97 41.32
C ASN A 102 9.77 -10.49 41.24
N SER A 103 8.72 -11.28 41.49
CA SER A 103 8.77 -12.73 41.37
C SER A 103 8.86 -13.20 39.91
N VAL A 104 8.23 -12.47 38.98
CA VAL A 104 8.17 -12.84 37.56
C VAL A 104 9.31 -12.25 36.72
N ALA A 105 10.07 -11.29 37.26
CA ALA A 105 11.19 -10.68 36.56
C ALA A 105 12.25 -11.74 36.18
N ASP A 106 12.47 -11.92 34.87
CA ASP A 106 13.40 -12.91 34.29
C ASP A 106 13.16 -14.37 34.72
N ASN A 107 11.91 -14.74 35.04
CA ASN A 107 11.58 -16.07 35.54
C ASN A 107 10.33 -16.64 34.85
N ASP A 108 10.53 -17.37 33.75
CA ASP A 108 9.46 -17.88 32.89
C ASP A 108 8.51 -18.82 33.63
N SER A 109 9.00 -19.67 34.53
CA SER A 109 8.14 -20.55 35.34
C SER A 109 7.20 -19.77 36.27
N ASN A 110 7.64 -18.61 36.77
CA ASN A 110 6.77 -17.72 37.55
C ASN A 110 5.82 -16.93 36.64
N ARG A 111 6.26 -16.51 35.45
CA ARG A 111 5.41 -15.88 34.43
C ARG A 111 4.28 -16.81 34.00
N GLU A 112 4.57 -18.07 33.71
CA GLU A 112 3.57 -19.11 33.36
C GLU A 112 2.49 -19.28 34.44
N LEU A 113 2.87 -19.18 35.71
CA LEU A 113 1.90 -19.22 36.81
C LEU A 113 1.04 -17.95 36.84
N ALA A 114 1.68 -16.78 36.77
CA ALA A 114 1.02 -15.48 36.91
C ALA A 114 0.09 -15.13 35.73
N ILE A 115 0.37 -15.60 34.51
CA ILE A 115 -0.48 -15.34 33.33
C ILE A 115 -1.90 -15.90 33.51
N LYS A 116 -2.08 -16.94 34.32
CA LYS A 116 -3.41 -17.52 34.59
C LYS A 116 -4.35 -16.52 35.25
N ASP A 117 -3.80 -15.52 35.95
CA ASP A 117 -4.51 -14.45 36.64
C ASP A 117 -4.31 -13.08 35.98
N LEU A 118 -3.81 -13.03 34.73
CA LEU A 118 -3.49 -11.80 34.01
C LEU A 118 -4.64 -10.80 33.97
N GLN A 119 -5.88 -11.28 33.83
CA GLN A 119 -7.09 -10.44 33.84
C GLN A 119 -7.21 -9.60 35.12
N HIS A 120 -6.81 -10.13 36.28
CA HIS A 120 -6.89 -9.44 37.56
C HIS A 120 -5.79 -8.38 37.68
N ILE A 121 -4.61 -8.65 37.11
CA ILE A 121 -3.52 -7.69 37.03
C ILE A 121 -3.91 -6.52 36.11
N ILE A 122 -4.53 -6.80 34.95
CA ILE A 122 -5.06 -5.77 34.05
C ILE A 122 -6.15 -4.93 34.74
N ALA A 123 -7.05 -5.56 35.49
CA ALA A 123 -8.10 -4.85 36.22
C ALA A 123 -7.55 -3.80 37.21
N CYS A 124 -6.34 -4.00 37.74
CA CYS A 124 -5.68 -3.04 38.63
C CYS A 124 -5.36 -1.70 37.95
N LEU A 125 -5.31 -1.64 36.61
CA LEU A 125 -5.07 -0.39 35.87
C LEU A 125 -6.19 0.65 36.11
N THR A 126 -7.39 0.19 36.47
CA THR A 126 -8.54 1.06 36.79
C THR A 126 -8.27 1.99 37.97
N SER A 127 -7.44 1.55 38.92
CA SER A 127 -7.03 2.34 40.09
C SER A 127 -5.82 3.21 39.79
N GLU A 128 -5.96 4.51 40.05
CA GLU A 128 -4.87 5.49 39.88
C GLU A 128 -3.65 5.16 40.74
N GLU A 129 -3.87 4.66 41.97
CA GLU A 129 -2.78 4.34 42.91
C GLU A 129 -1.98 3.10 42.52
N LEU A 130 -2.62 2.17 41.79
CA LEU A 130 -2.01 0.89 41.39
C LEU A 130 -1.45 0.93 39.97
N ARG A 131 -1.93 1.84 39.11
CA ARG A 131 -1.69 1.85 37.66
C ARG A 131 -0.22 1.72 37.28
N THR A 132 0.66 2.57 37.82
CA THR A 132 2.11 2.51 37.52
C THR A 132 2.72 1.16 37.89
N THR A 133 2.37 0.63 39.08
CA THR A 133 2.90 -0.67 39.53
C THR A 133 2.32 -1.81 38.68
N ALA A 134 1.05 -1.75 38.31
CA ALA A 134 0.43 -2.74 37.45
C ALA A 134 1.05 -2.75 36.04
N LEU A 135 1.31 -1.58 35.44
CA LEU A 135 2.02 -1.48 34.15
C LEU A 135 3.43 -2.09 34.22
N ALA A 136 4.20 -1.78 35.27
CA ALA A 136 5.52 -2.38 35.46
C ALA A 136 5.46 -3.91 35.63
N VAL A 137 4.45 -4.43 36.33
CA VAL A 137 4.22 -5.88 36.47
C VAL A 137 3.88 -6.51 35.12
N LEU A 138 2.96 -5.90 34.36
CA LEU A 138 2.60 -6.36 33.02
C LEU A 138 3.80 -6.35 32.08
N PHE A 139 4.65 -5.32 32.15
CA PHE A 139 5.90 -5.24 31.41
C PHE A 139 6.82 -6.42 31.77
N ASN A 140 7.07 -6.67 33.05
CA ASN A 140 7.92 -7.79 33.49
C ASN A 140 7.37 -9.17 33.06
N LEU A 141 6.04 -9.32 32.98
CA LEU A 141 5.39 -10.52 32.47
C LEU A 141 5.64 -10.70 30.97
N GLY A 142 5.54 -9.62 30.20
CA GLY A 142 5.66 -9.64 28.73
C GLY A 142 7.10 -9.61 28.21
N ASN A 143 8.05 -9.05 28.96
CA ASN A 143 9.41 -8.82 28.49
C ASN A 143 10.11 -10.13 28.14
N ASP A 144 10.51 -10.27 26.87
CA ASP A 144 11.10 -11.49 26.28
C ASP A 144 10.27 -12.77 26.50
N PHE A 145 8.96 -12.66 26.73
CA PHE A 145 8.09 -13.81 27.00
C PHE A 145 6.79 -13.78 26.18
N ASP A 146 6.84 -14.37 24.99
CA ASP A 146 5.73 -14.37 24.02
C ASP A 146 4.40 -14.94 24.55
N PRO A 147 4.36 -15.96 25.43
CA PRO A 147 3.09 -16.43 25.99
C PRO A 147 2.33 -15.34 26.77
N ALA A 148 3.02 -14.46 27.48
CA ALA A 148 2.39 -13.33 28.17
C ALA A 148 1.88 -12.29 27.18
N LYS A 149 2.66 -11.95 26.14
CA LYS A 149 2.25 -11.01 25.09
C LYS A 149 0.99 -11.49 24.37
N ALA A 150 0.94 -12.77 24.01
CA ALA A 150 -0.22 -13.39 23.38
C ALA A 150 -1.44 -13.43 24.32
N ALA A 151 -1.25 -13.72 25.61
CA ALA A 151 -2.33 -13.69 26.60
C ALA A 151 -2.89 -12.27 26.81
N ALA A 152 -2.01 -11.26 26.87
CA ALA A 152 -2.40 -9.86 26.96
C ALA A 152 -3.17 -9.39 25.72
N ALA A 153 -2.74 -9.83 24.53
CA ALA A 153 -3.46 -9.59 23.27
C ALA A 153 -4.83 -10.28 23.26
N GLY A 154 -4.93 -11.52 23.78
CA GLY A 154 -6.19 -12.22 24.00
C GLY A 154 -7.18 -11.42 24.86
N LEU A 155 -6.67 -10.67 25.84
CA LEU A 155 -7.45 -9.82 26.75
C LEU A 155 -7.62 -8.37 26.28
N ARG A 156 -7.16 -8.03 25.07
CA ARG A 156 -7.26 -6.68 24.49
C ARG A 156 -6.64 -5.59 25.36
N LEU A 157 -5.44 -5.87 25.90
CA LEU A 157 -4.68 -4.88 26.66
C LEU A 157 -4.38 -3.61 25.85
N ASP A 158 -4.24 -3.72 24.52
CA ASP A 158 -4.06 -2.62 23.57
C ASP A 158 -5.19 -1.59 23.66
N ASN A 159 -6.43 -2.08 23.72
CA ASN A 159 -7.63 -1.25 23.83
C ASN A 159 -7.70 -0.58 25.21
N THR A 160 -7.33 -1.30 26.27
CA THR A 160 -7.29 -0.76 27.63
C THR A 160 -6.26 0.37 27.77
N ILE A 161 -5.03 0.15 27.29
CA ILE A 161 -3.95 1.13 27.36
C ILE A 161 -4.26 2.35 26.50
N SER A 162 -4.66 2.16 25.23
CA SER A 162 -4.99 3.27 24.32
C SER A 162 -6.12 4.15 24.87
N SER A 163 -7.14 3.55 25.48
CA SER A 163 -8.22 4.29 26.14
C SER A 163 -7.72 5.13 27.31
N TYR A 164 -6.76 4.62 28.09
CA TYR A 164 -6.20 5.37 29.21
C TYR A 164 -5.21 6.46 28.77
N LEU A 165 -4.47 6.24 27.68
CA LEU A 165 -3.67 7.30 27.06
C LEU A 165 -4.56 8.43 26.55
N ALA A 166 -5.62 8.12 25.80
CA ALA A 166 -6.56 9.13 25.28
C ALA A 166 -7.22 9.97 26.39
N LEU A 167 -7.46 9.35 27.55
CA LEU A 167 -8.04 9.98 28.75
C LEU A 167 -7.00 10.63 29.68
N ASP A 168 -5.71 10.66 29.31
CA ASP A 168 -4.62 11.21 30.13
C ASP A 168 -4.54 10.57 31.53
N LYS A 169 -4.76 9.26 31.58
CA LYS A 169 -4.72 8.46 32.82
C LYS A 169 -3.39 7.75 33.01
N ILE A 170 -2.54 7.61 32.00
CA ILE A 170 -1.23 6.99 32.20
C ILE A 170 -0.27 8.04 32.79
N PRO A 171 0.29 7.83 33.98
CA PRO A 171 1.26 8.77 34.54
C PRO A 171 2.52 8.81 33.67
N GLU A 172 3.17 9.98 33.57
CA GLU A 172 4.40 10.20 32.79
C GLU A 172 5.48 9.14 33.10
N ALA A 173 5.70 8.85 34.39
CA ALA A 173 6.66 7.84 34.85
C ALA A 173 6.33 6.37 34.45
N ALA A 174 5.20 6.13 33.79
CA ALA A 174 4.75 4.82 33.33
C ALA A 174 4.47 4.77 31.81
N LEU A 175 4.76 5.85 31.08
CA LEU A 175 4.50 5.92 29.64
C LEU A 175 5.32 4.88 28.87
N ASP A 176 6.63 4.74 29.14
CA ASP A 176 7.49 3.75 28.48
C ASP A 176 6.92 2.32 28.62
N TYR A 177 6.46 1.96 29.82
CA TYR A 177 5.81 0.66 30.05
C TYR A 177 4.53 0.51 29.23
N ALA A 178 3.70 1.56 29.19
CA ALA A 178 2.46 1.54 28.42
C ALA A 178 2.72 1.39 26.92
N MET A 179 3.75 2.08 26.39
CA MET A 179 4.10 2.05 24.98
C MET A 179 4.70 0.71 24.54
N GLU A 180 5.62 0.14 25.33
CA GLU A 180 6.13 -1.22 25.07
C GLU A 180 5.02 -2.26 25.09
N LEU A 181 4.16 -2.22 26.12
CA LEU A 181 3.01 -3.12 26.21
C LEU A 181 2.05 -2.96 25.04
N LEU A 182 1.80 -1.73 24.59
CA LEU A 182 0.94 -1.45 23.45
C LEU A 182 1.52 -2.01 22.15
N THR A 183 2.83 -1.83 21.92
CA THR A 183 3.56 -2.38 20.78
C THR A 183 3.49 -3.90 20.76
N TRP A 184 3.84 -4.56 21.88
CA TRP A 184 3.84 -6.01 21.98
C TRP A 184 2.44 -6.62 21.84
N THR A 185 1.45 -5.98 22.47
CA THR A 185 0.07 -6.46 22.43
C THR A 185 -0.49 -6.33 21.02
N THR A 186 -0.26 -5.19 20.35
CA THR A 186 -0.73 -4.97 18.98
C THR A 186 -0.07 -5.96 18.01
N GLY A 187 1.25 -6.15 18.10
CA GLY A 187 1.97 -7.12 17.27
C GLY A 187 1.59 -8.58 17.52
N SER A 188 0.92 -8.87 18.65
CA SER A 188 0.43 -10.21 19.01
C SER A 188 -1.05 -10.43 18.72
N LEU A 189 -1.76 -9.44 18.13
CA LEU A 189 -3.16 -9.59 17.77
C LEU A 189 -3.34 -10.63 16.66
N THR A 190 -4.37 -11.46 16.80
CA THR A 190 -4.79 -12.36 15.71
C THR A 190 -5.48 -11.57 14.60
N SER A 191 -5.49 -12.12 13.38
CA SER A 191 -6.21 -11.52 12.25
C SER A 191 -7.71 -11.31 12.53
N VAL A 192 -8.32 -12.10 13.43
CA VAL A 192 -9.71 -11.90 13.85
C VAL A 192 -9.84 -10.67 14.74
N GLN A 193 -8.94 -10.50 15.70
CA GLN A 193 -8.96 -9.37 16.64
C GLN A 193 -8.64 -8.05 15.95
N LEU A 194 -7.68 -8.02 15.00
CA LEU A 194 -7.39 -6.83 14.19
C LEU A 194 -8.63 -6.27 13.49
N LYS A 195 -9.66 -7.10 13.29
CA LYS A 195 -10.86 -6.76 12.54
C LYS A 195 -12.09 -6.46 13.41
N ASP A 196 -12.02 -6.58 14.73
CA ASP A 196 -13.18 -6.29 15.57
C ASP A 196 -13.39 -4.78 15.79
N ALA A 197 -14.47 -4.44 16.50
CA ALA A 197 -14.83 -3.06 16.79
C ALA A 197 -13.84 -2.37 17.75
N LEU A 198 -13.23 -3.14 18.67
CA LEU A 198 -12.27 -2.62 19.64
C LEU A 198 -10.99 -2.17 18.93
N SER A 199 -10.57 -2.84 17.84
CA SER A 199 -9.42 -2.41 17.04
C SER A 199 -9.64 -1.05 16.36
N LEU A 200 -10.87 -0.76 15.91
CA LEU A 200 -11.20 0.56 15.38
C LEU A 200 -11.18 1.65 16.47
N GLU A 201 -11.68 1.33 17.66
CA GLU A 201 -11.62 2.22 18.83
C GLU A 201 -10.17 2.47 19.27
N THR A 202 -9.37 1.42 19.43
CA THR A 202 -7.92 1.50 19.73
C THR A 202 -7.22 2.38 18.70
N PHE A 203 -7.43 2.13 17.41
CA PHE A 203 -6.84 2.91 16.33
C PHE A 203 -7.23 4.40 16.42
N THR A 204 -8.50 4.69 16.68
CA THR A 204 -8.99 6.07 16.80
C THR A 204 -8.31 6.79 17.96
N ASN A 205 -8.25 6.15 19.13
CA ASN A 205 -7.57 6.71 20.30
C ASN A 205 -6.09 6.99 20.03
N LEU A 206 -5.38 6.06 19.38
CA LEU A 206 -3.96 6.22 19.06
C LEU A 206 -3.70 7.27 17.99
N LEU A 207 -4.58 7.40 17.00
CA LEU A 207 -4.49 8.45 15.99
C LEU A 207 -4.66 9.83 16.63
N GLU A 208 -5.61 9.97 17.56
CA GLU A 208 -5.74 11.20 18.35
C GLU A 208 -4.47 11.50 19.17
N MET A 209 -3.86 10.49 19.78
CA MET A 209 -2.61 10.65 20.54
C MET A 209 -1.45 11.07 19.64
N ALA A 210 -1.27 10.41 18.49
CA ALA A 210 -0.25 10.76 17.51
C ALA A 210 -0.36 12.24 17.06
N LEU A 211 -1.60 12.72 16.84
CA LEU A 211 -1.86 14.11 16.45
C LEU A 211 -1.67 15.13 17.57
N ARG A 212 -1.75 14.74 18.85
CA ARG A 212 -1.42 15.61 20.00
C ARG A 212 0.09 15.83 20.13
N TYR A 213 0.88 14.95 19.51
CA TYR A 213 2.33 14.92 19.50
C TYR A 213 2.98 14.76 20.89
N ASP A 214 3.59 13.59 21.09
CA ASP A 214 4.52 13.30 22.16
C ASP A 214 5.90 13.01 21.53
N PRO A 215 6.92 13.88 21.71
CA PRO A 215 8.23 13.70 21.10
C PRO A 215 8.89 12.35 21.38
N ASP A 216 8.66 11.80 22.56
CA ASP A 216 9.38 10.62 23.04
C ASP A 216 8.78 9.31 22.48
N HIS A 217 7.53 9.35 22.03
CA HIS A 217 6.77 8.16 21.61
C HIS A 217 6.10 8.28 20.23
N TYR A 218 6.39 9.35 19.48
CA TYR A 218 5.71 9.66 18.23
C TYR A 218 5.85 8.55 17.19
N ASP A 219 7.07 8.05 17.00
CA ASP A 219 7.37 7.02 16.00
C ASP A 219 6.70 5.69 16.37
N GLU A 220 6.61 5.35 17.66
CA GLU A 220 5.90 4.18 18.18
C GLU A 220 4.40 4.26 17.88
N TYR A 221 3.76 5.42 18.12
CA TYR A 221 2.35 5.61 17.75
C TYR A 221 2.14 5.40 16.25
N VAL A 222 3.00 5.99 15.41
CA VAL A 222 2.88 5.83 13.96
C VAL A 222 3.13 4.38 13.54
N ALA A 223 4.10 3.69 14.14
CA ALA A 223 4.37 2.27 13.89
C ALA A 223 3.16 1.38 14.19
N ILE A 224 2.51 1.61 15.33
CA ILE A 224 1.30 0.88 15.72
C ILE A 224 0.15 1.17 14.75
N LEU A 225 -0.07 2.43 14.38
CA LEU A 225 -1.10 2.81 13.41
C LEU A 225 -0.87 2.13 12.05
N VAL A 226 0.38 2.19 11.56
CA VAL A 226 0.77 1.55 10.30
C VAL A 226 0.53 0.03 10.37
N HIS A 227 0.82 -0.63 11.49
CA HIS A 227 0.56 -2.05 11.65
C HIS A 227 -0.92 -2.41 11.42
N TYR A 228 -1.86 -1.64 11.99
CA TYR A 228 -3.28 -1.83 11.71
C TYR A 228 -3.63 -1.60 10.22
N LEU A 229 -3.05 -0.56 9.62
CA LEU A 229 -3.35 -0.17 8.23
C LEU A 229 -2.76 -1.11 7.17
N GLN A 230 -1.86 -2.01 7.54
CA GLN A 230 -1.34 -3.05 6.66
C GLN A 230 -2.37 -4.14 6.36
N ASP A 231 -3.40 -4.32 7.20
CA ASP A 231 -4.48 -5.29 6.97
C ASP A 231 -5.52 -4.76 5.96
N PRO A 232 -5.70 -5.41 4.79
CA PRO A 232 -6.64 -4.94 3.76
C PRO A 232 -8.11 -4.95 4.18
N GLU A 233 -8.50 -5.76 5.18
CA GLU A 233 -9.87 -5.79 5.69
C GLU A 233 -10.11 -4.73 6.78
N PHE A 234 -9.04 -4.17 7.34
CA PHE A 234 -9.12 -3.01 8.24
C PHE A 234 -9.20 -1.69 7.47
N GLN A 235 -8.52 -1.56 6.33
CA GLN A 235 -8.49 -0.34 5.51
C GLN A 235 -9.88 0.26 5.18
N PRO A 236 -10.91 -0.52 4.80
CA PRO A 236 -12.25 0.03 4.57
C PRO A 236 -12.90 0.63 5.82
N LYS A 237 -12.56 0.16 7.03
CA LYS A 237 -13.16 0.61 8.29
C LYS A 237 -12.69 2.00 8.69
N VAL A 238 -11.48 2.36 8.29
CA VAL A 238 -10.89 3.68 8.53
C VAL A 238 -11.20 4.69 7.42
N ALA A 239 -11.86 4.27 6.33
CA ALA A 239 -12.33 5.12 5.23
C ALA A 239 -13.56 5.98 5.63
N THR A 240 -13.51 6.61 6.80
CA THR A 240 -14.52 7.56 7.28
C THR A 240 -14.00 8.99 7.15
N PRO A 241 -14.87 10.01 7.01
CA PRO A 241 -14.41 11.39 6.80
C PRO A 241 -13.46 11.91 7.86
N LYS A 242 -13.71 11.60 9.15
CA LYS A 242 -12.88 12.05 10.27
C LYS A 242 -11.53 11.32 10.31
N LEU A 243 -11.54 9.99 10.28
CA LEU A 243 -10.30 9.21 10.40
C LEU A 243 -9.37 9.43 9.20
N LEU A 244 -9.91 9.53 7.99
CA LEU A 244 -9.07 9.81 6.82
C LEU A 244 -8.50 11.23 6.84
N ASP A 245 -9.27 12.22 7.30
CA ASP A 245 -8.79 13.60 7.48
C ASP A 245 -7.65 13.68 8.49
N ASP A 246 -7.78 12.94 9.60
CA ASP A 246 -6.77 12.83 10.64
C ASP A 246 -5.52 12.09 10.14
N LEU A 247 -5.67 11.01 9.37
CA LEU A 247 -4.53 10.30 8.76
C LEU A 247 -3.77 11.15 7.74
N VAL A 248 -4.47 11.89 6.89
CA VAL A 248 -3.83 12.83 5.96
C VAL A 248 -3.11 13.94 6.73
N SER A 249 -3.67 14.41 7.84
CA SER A 249 -3.03 15.41 8.69
C SER A 249 -1.77 14.85 9.36
N LEU A 250 -1.83 13.62 9.89
CA LEU A 250 -0.69 12.92 10.47
C LEU A 250 0.42 12.70 9.44
N MET A 251 0.09 12.27 8.23
CA MET A 251 1.05 12.08 7.14
C MET A 251 1.77 13.39 6.79
N LEU A 252 1.03 14.50 6.67
CA LEU A 252 1.61 15.81 6.35
C LEU A 252 2.51 16.33 7.49
N ASP A 253 2.08 16.15 8.74
CA ASP A 253 2.88 16.52 9.91
C ASP A 253 4.15 15.68 10.01
N PHE A 254 4.06 14.37 9.75
CA PHE A 254 5.21 13.49 9.78
C PHE A 254 6.23 13.82 8.68
N GLU A 255 5.78 14.05 7.45
CA GLU A 255 6.65 14.48 6.35
C GLU A 255 7.37 15.80 6.64
N ALA A 256 6.69 16.76 7.28
CA ALA A 256 7.25 18.06 7.62
C ALA A 256 8.42 17.99 8.61
N ARG A 257 8.56 16.88 9.34
CA ARG A 257 9.63 16.63 10.31
C ARG A 257 10.87 16.00 9.68
N LEU A 258 10.72 15.38 8.51
CA LEU A 258 11.83 14.75 7.81
C LEU A 258 12.74 15.79 7.16
N THR A 259 14.03 15.47 7.15
CA THR A 259 15.03 16.19 6.37
C THR A 259 14.77 16.02 4.86
N PRO A 260 15.35 16.89 4.02
CA PRO A 260 15.27 16.70 2.56
C PRO A 260 15.80 15.34 2.10
N THR A 261 16.88 14.83 2.70
CA THR A 261 17.48 13.53 2.34
C THR A 261 16.54 12.37 2.68
N GLU A 262 15.92 12.39 3.86
CA GLU A 262 14.93 11.39 4.26
C GLU A 262 13.70 11.43 3.34
N ASN A 263 13.24 12.63 2.94
CA ASN A 263 12.16 12.77 1.97
C ASN A 263 12.51 12.16 0.60
N GLU A 264 13.77 12.29 0.17
CA GLU A 264 14.24 11.61 -1.05
C GLU A 264 14.25 10.09 -0.90
N ALA A 265 14.68 9.58 0.26
CA ALA A 265 14.65 8.15 0.56
C ALA A 265 13.22 7.59 0.62
N VAL A 266 12.25 8.36 1.14
CA VAL A 266 10.82 7.98 1.11
C VAL A 266 10.31 7.92 -0.34
N LEU A 267 10.66 8.89 -1.19
CA LEU A 267 10.28 8.87 -2.61
C LEU A 267 10.89 7.67 -3.35
N GLU A 268 12.12 7.28 -3.02
CA GLU A 268 12.74 6.06 -3.53
C GLU A 268 11.99 4.82 -3.04
N GLY A 269 11.66 4.75 -1.74
CA GLY A 269 10.87 3.66 -1.15
C GLY A 269 9.46 3.49 -1.74
N LEU A 270 8.85 4.60 -2.22
CA LEU A 270 7.56 4.62 -2.92
C LEU A 270 7.66 4.27 -4.41
N SER A 271 8.86 4.17 -4.97
CA SER A 271 9.04 3.90 -6.40
C SER A 271 8.72 2.44 -6.74
N ILE A 272 8.00 2.22 -7.83
CA ILE A 272 7.57 0.88 -8.26
C ILE A 272 8.71 0.10 -8.90
N SER A 273 9.59 0.80 -9.61
CA SER A 273 10.77 0.23 -10.24
C SER A 273 11.89 0.14 -9.21
N LYS A 274 11.93 -0.96 -8.46
CA LYS A 274 13.06 -1.29 -7.57
C LYS A 274 14.25 -1.71 -8.42
N THR A 275 15.33 -0.94 -8.39
CA THR A 275 16.62 -1.43 -8.90
C THR A 275 17.21 -2.39 -7.86
N ASP A 276 18.06 -3.34 -8.29
CA ASP A 276 18.75 -4.26 -7.37
C ASP A 276 19.62 -3.54 -6.31
N GLU A 277 19.83 -2.23 -6.47
CA GLU A 277 20.55 -1.33 -5.56
C GLU A 277 19.63 -0.42 -4.71
N THR A 278 18.30 -0.53 -4.81
CA THR A 278 17.38 0.20 -3.92
C THR A 278 17.52 -0.32 -2.49
N ALA A 279 18.47 0.26 -1.75
CA ALA A 279 18.60 0.06 -0.32
C ALA A 279 17.28 0.54 0.29
N THR A 280 16.50 -0.38 0.84
CA THR A 280 15.46 -0.01 1.79
C THR A 280 16.17 0.75 2.91
N SER A 281 15.85 2.03 3.10
CA SER A 281 16.44 2.80 4.19
C SER A 281 16.20 2.04 5.50
N ASP A 282 17.27 1.86 6.29
CA ASP A 282 17.17 1.30 7.63
C ASP A 282 16.63 2.34 8.64
N GLU A 283 16.44 3.59 8.20
CA GLU A 283 15.89 4.66 9.04
C GLU A 283 14.39 4.45 9.29
N THR A 284 14.04 4.29 10.57
CA THR A 284 12.68 4.00 11.03
C THR A 284 11.66 5.01 10.51
N SER A 285 11.93 6.31 10.61
CA SER A 285 10.98 7.34 10.18
C SER A 285 10.72 7.33 8.67
N VAL A 286 11.72 6.98 7.85
CA VAL A 286 11.57 6.79 6.39
C VAL A 286 10.68 5.59 6.08
N LEU A 287 10.92 4.46 6.76
CA LEU A 287 10.10 3.25 6.61
C LEU A 287 8.65 3.50 7.01
N LEU A 288 8.44 4.14 8.16
CA LEU A 288 7.11 4.44 8.69
C LEU A 288 6.33 5.39 7.78
N LEU A 289 6.93 6.47 7.29
CA LEU A 289 6.24 7.38 6.36
C LEU A 289 5.93 6.70 5.02
N THR A 290 6.86 5.90 4.49
CA THR A 290 6.64 5.11 3.26
C THR A 290 5.44 4.18 3.41
N GLN A 291 5.35 3.46 4.54
CA GLN A 291 4.24 2.56 4.84
C GLN A 291 2.94 3.33 5.08
N LEU A 292 2.97 4.45 5.80
CA LEU A 292 1.80 5.31 6.03
C LEU A 292 1.21 5.83 4.71
N ILE A 293 2.05 6.36 3.82
CA ILE A 293 1.61 6.82 2.49
C ILE A 293 1.02 5.69 1.66
N SER A 294 1.67 4.52 1.68
CA SER A 294 1.20 3.33 0.96
C SER A 294 -0.17 2.87 1.49
N SER A 295 -0.34 2.87 2.81
CA SER A 295 -1.60 2.55 3.48
C SER A 295 -2.71 3.54 3.17
N ILE A 296 -2.46 4.85 3.25
CA ILE A 296 -3.46 5.88 2.89
C ILE A 296 -3.87 5.75 1.41
N SER A 297 -2.90 5.49 0.54
CA SER A 297 -3.13 5.22 -0.87
C SER A 297 -3.99 3.96 -1.07
N ALA A 298 -3.73 2.89 -0.31
CA ALA A 298 -4.52 1.66 -0.34
C ALA A 298 -5.96 1.86 0.17
N ILE A 299 -6.17 2.64 1.24
CA ILE A 299 -7.51 3.03 1.71
C ILE A 299 -8.28 3.71 0.58
N SER A 300 -7.64 4.62 -0.17
CA SER A 300 -8.28 5.31 -1.29
C SER A 300 -8.65 4.42 -2.47
N ALA A 301 -8.06 3.22 -2.57
CA ALA A 301 -8.38 2.25 -3.60
C ALA A 301 -9.55 1.32 -3.22
N THR A 302 -10.09 1.45 -2.00
CA THR A 302 -11.22 0.61 -1.54
C THR A 302 -12.56 1.07 -2.10
N ASP A 303 -13.49 0.13 -2.29
CA ASP A 303 -14.87 0.45 -2.70
C ASP A 303 -15.58 1.36 -1.68
N THR A 304 -15.24 1.23 -0.39
CA THR A 304 -15.82 2.08 0.67
C THR A 304 -15.40 3.53 0.49
N PHE A 305 -14.13 3.78 0.15
CA PHE A 305 -13.68 5.14 -0.14
C PHE A 305 -14.45 5.74 -1.33
N ALA A 306 -14.61 5.00 -2.43
CA ALA A 306 -15.36 5.47 -3.59
C ALA A 306 -16.85 5.76 -3.30
N GLN A 307 -17.44 5.07 -2.31
CA GLN A 307 -18.83 5.30 -1.88
C GLN A 307 -18.99 6.49 -0.93
N VAL A 308 -17.98 6.77 -0.09
CA VAL A 308 -18.05 7.78 0.97
C VAL A 308 -17.53 9.14 0.52
N PHE A 309 -16.55 9.17 -0.39
CA PHE A 309 -15.86 10.40 -0.76
C PHE A 309 -16.17 10.86 -2.18
N THR A 310 -16.16 12.19 -2.35
CA THR A 310 -16.30 12.87 -3.63
C THR A 310 -15.19 13.89 -3.77
N VAL A 311 -15.04 14.47 -4.96
CA VAL A 311 -14.08 15.56 -5.20
C VAL A 311 -14.31 16.82 -4.36
N THR A 312 -15.49 16.94 -3.74
CA THR A 312 -15.86 18.06 -2.85
C THR A 312 -15.74 17.75 -1.36
N SER A 313 -15.32 16.53 -0.99
CA SER A 313 -15.15 16.16 0.42
C SER A 313 -14.04 16.97 1.09
N GLN A 314 -14.20 17.32 2.37
CA GLN A 314 -13.25 18.19 3.08
C GLN A 314 -11.82 17.63 3.12
N VAL A 315 -11.65 16.33 3.41
CA VAL A 315 -10.32 15.69 3.37
C VAL A 315 -9.70 15.77 1.97
N VAL A 316 -10.53 15.67 0.92
CA VAL A 316 -10.08 15.80 -0.46
C VAL A 316 -9.60 17.22 -0.72
N GLU A 317 -10.22 18.26 -0.16
CA GLU A 317 -9.68 19.63 -0.25
C GLU A 317 -8.26 19.77 0.31
N LYS A 318 -7.91 19.10 1.41
CA LYS A 318 -6.53 19.10 1.93
C LYS A 318 -5.55 18.50 0.92
N VAL A 319 -5.93 17.37 0.35
CA VAL A 319 -5.15 16.68 -0.69
C VAL A 319 -5.02 17.54 -1.95
N ARG A 320 -6.10 18.22 -2.36
CA ARG A 320 -6.09 19.19 -3.48
C ARG A 320 -5.18 20.37 -3.21
N ALA A 321 -5.20 20.92 -2.00
CA ALA A 321 -4.35 22.03 -1.61
C ALA A 321 -2.86 21.64 -1.73
N LYS A 322 -2.51 20.41 -1.33
CA LYS A 322 -1.17 19.87 -1.54
C LYS A 322 -0.80 19.82 -3.03
N LEU A 323 -1.70 19.32 -3.88
CA LEU A 323 -1.43 19.23 -5.32
C LEU A 323 -1.27 20.60 -5.97
N ARG A 324 -2.04 21.63 -5.57
CA ARG A 324 -1.97 22.99 -6.13
C ARG A 324 -0.64 23.72 -5.89
N ALA A 325 0.10 23.33 -4.86
CA ALA A 325 1.45 23.81 -4.58
C ALA A 325 2.44 22.64 -4.68
N PRO A 326 2.62 22.07 -5.88
CA PRO A 326 3.32 20.80 -6.01
C PRO A 326 4.80 20.99 -5.67
N ALA A 327 5.28 20.16 -4.77
CA ALA A 327 6.70 19.92 -4.54
C ALA A 327 6.98 18.45 -4.87
N ASP A 328 8.21 18.15 -5.27
CA ASP A 328 8.74 16.80 -5.38
C ASP A 328 8.82 16.19 -3.97
N SER A 329 7.68 15.76 -3.44
CA SER A 329 7.54 15.36 -2.04
C SER A 329 6.61 14.14 -1.89
N PRO A 330 6.82 13.31 -0.86
CA PRO A 330 6.05 12.08 -0.65
C PRO A 330 4.52 12.27 -0.61
N SER A 331 4.00 13.27 0.09
CA SER A 331 2.54 13.54 0.12
C SER A 331 1.97 13.96 -1.23
N THR A 332 2.76 14.53 -2.14
CA THR A 332 2.29 14.79 -3.51
C THR A 332 2.01 13.47 -4.25
N VAL A 333 2.79 12.42 -3.99
CA VAL A 333 2.54 11.06 -4.52
C VAL A 333 1.19 10.56 -4.01
N CYS A 334 0.97 10.62 -2.69
CA CYS A 334 -0.31 10.24 -2.07
C CYS A 334 -1.48 11.02 -2.68
N ALA A 335 -1.30 12.33 -2.88
CA ALA A 335 -2.32 13.18 -3.44
C ALA A 335 -2.72 12.80 -4.87
N CYS A 336 -1.75 12.50 -5.73
CA CYS A 336 -1.99 11.99 -7.07
C CYS A 336 -2.76 10.67 -7.05
N VAL A 337 -2.40 9.74 -6.15
CA VAL A 337 -3.08 8.44 -6.05
C VAL A 337 -4.52 8.60 -5.56
N MET A 338 -4.74 9.33 -4.45
CA MET A 338 -6.08 9.52 -3.89
C MET A 338 -7.03 10.22 -4.88
N LEU A 339 -6.56 11.29 -5.55
CA LEU A 339 -7.36 12.00 -6.55
C LEU A 339 -7.57 11.15 -7.82
N GLY A 340 -6.56 10.38 -8.24
CA GLY A 340 -6.69 9.41 -9.33
C GLY A 340 -7.76 8.36 -9.05
N ASN A 341 -7.86 7.86 -7.82
CA ASN A 341 -8.87 6.90 -7.39
C ASN A 341 -10.27 7.52 -7.24
N LEU A 342 -10.40 8.85 -7.16
CA LEU A 342 -11.70 9.54 -7.25
C LEU A 342 -12.15 9.79 -8.69
N ALA A 343 -11.24 9.69 -9.67
CA ALA A 343 -11.51 9.90 -11.09
C ALA A 343 -12.23 8.67 -11.71
N MET A 344 -13.39 8.33 -11.15
CA MET A 344 -14.11 7.07 -11.41
C MET A 344 -15.16 7.14 -12.51
N SER A 345 -15.50 8.35 -13.00
CA SER A 345 -16.47 8.54 -14.07
C SER A 345 -16.05 9.66 -15.01
N ASP A 346 -16.61 9.66 -16.22
CA ASP A 346 -16.32 10.70 -17.20
C ASP A 346 -16.70 12.10 -16.68
N GLU A 347 -17.81 12.21 -15.95
CA GLU A 347 -18.29 13.46 -15.37
C GLU A 347 -17.31 14.03 -14.36
N VAL A 348 -16.82 13.20 -13.42
CA VAL A 348 -15.82 13.63 -12.44
C VAL A 348 -14.51 14.01 -13.12
N CYS A 349 -14.05 13.23 -14.10
CA CYS A 349 -12.85 13.56 -14.88
C CYS A 349 -13.00 14.87 -15.66
N MET A 350 -14.19 15.17 -16.19
CA MET A 350 -14.48 16.44 -16.86
C MET A 350 -14.46 17.61 -15.87
N ASP A 351 -15.02 17.47 -14.68
CA ASP A 351 -14.97 18.51 -13.64
C ASP A 351 -13.53 18.77 -13.16
N MET A 352 -12.74 17.70 -12.99
CA MET A 352 -11.33 17.78 -12.63
C MET A 352 -10.49 18.57 -13.66
N VAL A 353 -10.86 18.53 -14.93
CA VAL A 353 -10.20 19.28 -16.01
C VAL A 353 -10.76 20.70 -16.12
N ASN A 354 -12.08 20.84 -16.22
CA ASN A 354 -12.73 22.10 -16.61
C ASN A 354 -12.99 23.06 -15.44
N ILE A 355 -13.16 22.54 -14.22
CA ILE A 355 -13.47 23.34 -13.03
C ILE A 355 -12.24 23.40 -12.12
N MET A 356 -11.59 22.26 -11.90
CA MET A 356 -10.50 22.15 -10.92
C MET A 356 -9.12 22.38 -11.53
N GLU A 357 -9.02 22.35 -12.87
CA GLU A 357 -7.80 22.59 -13.65
C GLU A 357 -6.60 21.72 -13.27
N PHE A 358 -6.82 20.51 -12.72
CA PHE A 358 -5.72 19.65 -12.26
C PHE A 358 -4.76 19.27 -13.38
N HIS A 359 -5.26 19.20 -14.61
CA HIS A 359 -4.45 18.90 -15.77
C HIS A 359 -3.26 19.87 -15.94
N ILE A 360 -3.41 21.15 -15.58
CA ILE A 360 -2.33 22.15 -15.67
C ILE A 360 -1.19 21.77 -14.71
N THR A 361 -1.54 21.52 -13.45
CA THR A 361 -0.59 21.14 -12.40
C THR A 361 0.08 19.80 -12.71
N LEU A 362 -0.68 18.80 -13.14
CA LEU A 362 -0.15 17.49 -13.49
C LEU A 362 0.79 17.55 -14.70
N ILE A 363 0.45 18.32 -15.74
CA ILE A 363 1.36 18.55 -16.89
C ILE A 363 2.66 19.20 -16.41
N SER A 364 2.59 20.16 -15.49
CA SER A 364 3.78 20.77 -14.90
C SER A 364 4.65 19.74 -14.17
N ILE A 365 4.06 18.92 -13.29
CA ILE A 365 4.79 17.86 -12.55
C ILE A 365 5.47 16.90 -13.53
N LEU A 366 4.71 16.40 -14.51
CA LEU A 366 5.18 15.44 -15.51
C LEU A 366 6.26 16.01 -16.43
N ALA A 367 6.32 17.33 -16.61
CA ALA A 367 7.33 17.99 -17.44
C ALA A 367 8.60 18.34 -16.68
N SER A 368 8.56 18.50 -15.34
CA SER A 368 9.69 19.03 -14.57
C SER A 368 10.27 18.06 -13.54
N SER A 369 9.50 17.11 -13.02
CA SER A 369 9.97 16.20 -11.97
C SER A 369 10.89 15.13 -12.53
N THR A 370 11.83 14.67 -11.72
CA THR A 370 12.71 13.54 -12.02
C THR A 370 12.49 12.36 -11.09
N LYS A 371 11.53 12.46 -10.16
CA LYS A 371 11.28 11.47 -9.12
C LYS A 371 10.34 10.36 -9.65
N PRO A 372 10.79 9.10 -9.79
CA PRO A 372 10.00 8.05 -10.45
C PRO A 372 8.62 7.78 -9.81
N ALA A 373 8.55 7.70 -8.47
CA ALA A 373 7.29 7.52 -7.74
C ALA A 373 6.26 8.60 -8.07
N LEU A 374 6.69 9.87 -8.07
CA LEU A 374 5.81 11.00 -8.36
C LEU A 374 5.38 11.03 -9.83
N LEU A 375 6.32 10.82 -10.76
CA LEU A 375 6.02 10.75 -12.19
C LEU A 375 4.99 9.64 -12.49
N TYR A 376 5.18 8.46 -11.92
CA TYR A 376 4.25 7.34 -12.11
C TYR A 376 2.86 7.66 -11.54
N ALA A 377 2.77 8.16 -10.31
CA ALA A 377 1.49 8.51 -9.68
C ALA A 377 0.76 9.62 -10.45
N ALA A 378 1.48 10.68 -10.85
CA ALA A 378 0.92 11.78 -11.64
C ALA A 378 0.48 11.32 -13.04
N ALA A 379 1.24 10.42 -13.68
CA ALA A 379 0.90 9.89 -15.00
C ALA A 379 -0.33 8.98 -14.92
N GLY A 380 -0.44 8.13 -13.90
CA GLY A 380 -1.61 7.32 -13.64
C GLY A 380 -2.87 8.16 -13.43
N PHE A 381 -2.77 9.24 -12.65
CA PHE A 381 -3.88 10.19 -12.47
C PHE A 381 -4.24 10.91 -13.78
N MET A 382 -3.26 11.47 -14.48
CA MET A 382 -3.49 12.12 -15.78
C MET A 382 -4.14 11.17 -16.79
N ARG A 383 -3.76 9.87 -16.79
CA ARG A 383 -4.38 8.87 -17.67
C ARG A 383 -5.88 8.77 -17.45
N HIS A 384 -6.38 8.82 -16.22
CA HIS A 384 -7.83 8.83 -15.98
C HIS A 384 -8.51 10.04 -16.62
N LEU A 385 -7.86 11.22 -16.58
CA LEU A 385 -8.36 12.43 -17.21
C LEU A 385 -8.41 12.35 -18.75
N THR A 386 -7.65 11.44 -19.37
CA THR A 386 -7.67 11.20 -20.84
C THR A 386 -8.84 10.32 -21.32
N PHE A 387 -9.55 9.64 -20.41
CA PHE A 387 -10.63 8.74 -20.81
C PHE A 387 -11.82 9.47 -21.47
N PRO A 388 -12.37 10.56 -20.89
CA PRO A 388 -13.49 11.27 -21.48
C PRO A 388 -13.08 11.91 -22.80
N GLU A 389 -13.86 11.69 -23.87
CA GLU A 389 -13.54 12.25 -25.19
C GLU A 389 -13.49 13.78 -25.17
N ALA A 390 -14.35 14.40 -24.35
CA ALA A 390 -14.46 15.85 -24.18
C ALA A 390 -13.18 16.49 -23.62
N ASN A 391 -12.38 15.76 -22.83
CA ASN A 391 -11.14 16.29 -22.24
C ASN A 391 -9.98 16.31 -23.25
N ARG A 392 -9.96 15.37 -24.22
CA ARG A 392 -8.78 15.06 -25.03
C ARG A 392 -8.21 16.28 -25.75
N THR A 393 -9.04 17.12 -26.34
CA THR A 393 -8.59 18.31 -27.07
C THR A 393 -8.03 19.37 -26.13
N VAL A 394 -8.65 19.58 -24.96
CA VAL A 394 -8.15 20.53 -23.94
C VAL A 394 -6.78 20.07 -23.44
N LEU A 395 -6.64 18.80 -23.07
CA LEU A 395 -5.38 18.23 -22.59
C LEU A 395 -4.23 18.38 -23.59
N VAL A 396 -4.48 18.10 -24.86
CA VAL A 396 -3.49 18.30 -25.94
C VAL A 396 -3.14 19.77 -26.13
N ASN A 397 -4.13 20.67 -26.08
CA ASN A 397 -3.90 22.11 -26.22
C ASN A 397 -3.11 22.70 -25.05
N THR A 398 -3.20 22.11 -23.86
CA THR A 398 -2.39 22.47 -22.68
C THR A 398 -0.96 21.89 -22.72
N GLY A 399 -0.62 21.09 -23.75
CA GLY A 399 0.75 20.61 -23.98
C GLY A 399 1.01 19.15 -23.63
N LEU A 400 -0.02 18.36 -23.28
CA LEU A 400 0.16 16.98 -22.82
C LEU A 400 0.88 16.08 -23.84
N LEU A 401 0.75 16.31 -25.16
CA LEU A 401 1.46 15.49 -26.14
C LEU A 401 2.98 15.58 -26.01
N ARG A 402 3.51 16.80 -25.86
CA ARG A 402 4.96 17.04 -25.69
C ARG A 402 5.45 16.46 -24.38
N THR A 403 4.65 16.60 -23.32
CA THR A 403 4.94 15.98 -22.03
C THR A 403 5.00 14.46 -22.15
N CYS A 404 4.08 13.81 -22.86
CA CYS A 404 4.16 12.37 -23.11
C CYS A 404 5.43 11.99 -23.89
N CYS A 405 5.82 12.76 -24.91
CA CYS A 405 7.08 12.53 -25.64
C CYS A 405 8.30 12.63 -24.72
N HIS A 406 8.33 13.61 -23.82
CA HIS A 406 9.37 13.73 -22.79
C HIS A 406 9.41 12.47 -21.90
N LEU A 407 8.26 12.04 -21.38
CA LEU A 407 8.17 10.86 -20.50
C LEU A 407 8.61 9.56 -21.19
N LEU A 408 8.34 9.41 -22.50
CA LEU A 408 8.76 8.24 -23.27
C LEU A 408 10.28 8.10 -23.37
N ASN A 409 11.02 9.20 -23.24
CA ASN A 409 12.49 9.22 -23.27
C ASN A 409 13.13 8.89 -21.91
N LEU A 410 12.34 8.78 -20.83
CA LEU A 410 12.85 8.37 -19.52
C LEU A 410 13.22 6.89 -19.51
N SER A 411 14.04 6.48 -18.54
CA SER A 411 14.49 5.09 -18.40
C SER A 411 13.46 4.18 -17.76
N ASP A 412 12.58 4.70 -16.90
CA ASP A 412 11.61 3.92 -16.15
C ASP A 412 10.51 3.35 -17.07
N PRO A 413 10.45 2.02 -17.29
CA PRO A 413 9.47 1.41 -18.19
C PRO A 413 8.03 1.62 -17.71
N SER A 414 7.81 1.78 -16.40
CA SER A 414 6.51 2.02 -15.80
C SER A 414 5.93 3.37 -16.22
N VAL A 415 6.74 4.42 -16.12
CA VAL A 415 6.38 5.79 -16.52
C VAL A 415 6.18 5.89 -18.04
N ARG A 416 7.07 5.26 -18.83
CA ARG A 416 6.92 5.18 -20.30
C ARG A 416 5.62 4.49 -20.70
N GLY A 417 5.26 3.43 -19.99
CA GLY A 417 4.02 2.69 -20.19
C GLY A 417 2.78 3.57 -20.01
N GLU A 418 2.73 4.35 -18.93
CA GLU A 418 1.65 5.31 -18.67
C GLU A 418 1.58 6.41 -19.75
N ALA A 419 2.73 6.95 -20.17
CA ALA A 419 2.79 7.94 -21.24
C ALA A 419 2.26 7.40 -22.58
N ALA A 420 2.64 6.17 -22.94
CA ALA A 420 2.15 5.51 -24.16
C ALA A 420 0.63 5.27 -24.11
N ALA A 421 0.11 4.83 -22.95
CA ALA A 421 -1.32 4.62 -22.77
C ALA A 421 -2.13 5.92 -22.86
N MET A 422 -1.60 7.03 -22.30
CA MET A 422 -2.19 8.36 -22.47
C MET A 422 -2.25 8.76 -23.94
N LEU A 423 -1.15 8.62 -24.68
CA LEU A 423 -1.06 8.89 -26.12
C LEU A 423 -2.14 8.15 -26.91
N CYS A 424 -2.30 6.85 -26.66
CA CYS A 424 -3.33 6.03 -27.31
C CYS A 424 -4.74 6.58 -27.05
N LYS A 425 -5.04 7.01 -25.82
CA LYS A 425 -6.34 7.59 -25.47
C LYS A 425 -6.56 8.96 -26.11
N LEU A 426 -5.55 9.82 -26.13
CA LEU A 426 -5.66 11.17 -26.70
C LEU A 426 -5.99 11.16 -28.20
N VAL A 427 -5.47 10.20 -28.97
CA VAL A 427 -5.75 10.10 -30.42
C VAL A 427 -7.02 9.32 -30.75
N THR A 428 -7.52 8.51 -29.82
CA THR A 428 -8.72 7.70 -30.07
C THR A 428 -9.91 8.62 -30.37
N ASN A 429 -10.61 8.37 -31.48
CA ASN A 429 -11.80 9.13 -31.88
C ASN A 429 -11.63 10.66 -31.94
N ASN A 430 -10.41 11.20 -32.12
CA ASN A 430 -10.19 12.64 -32.07
C ASN A 430 -9.29 13.11 -33.23
N PHE A 431 -9.91 13.59 -34.31
CA PHE A 431 -9.20 14.06 -35.50
C PHE A 431 -8.19 15.17 -35.22
N HIS A 432 -8.58 16.18 -34.43
CA HIS A 432 -7.73 17.31 -34.05
C HIS A 432 -6.42 16.84 -33.41
N ASN A 433 -6.50 15.87 -32.51
CA ASN A 433 -5.33 15.32 -31.85
C ASN A 433 -4.49 14.45 -32.80
N ILE A 434 -5.11 13.68 -33.69
CA ILE A 434 -4.41 12.90 -34.73
C ILE A 434 -3.62 13.84 -35.65
N GLU A 435 -4.26 14.92 -36.14
CA GLU A 435 -3.63 15.93 -36.97
C GLU A 435 -2.42 16.55 -36.27
N LYS A 436 -2.56 16.93 -34.99
CA LYS A 436 -1.44 17.42 -34.19
C LYS A 436 -0.31 16.40 -34.07
N VAL A 437 -0.61 15.13 -33.80
CA VAL A 437 0.43 14.09 -33.71
C VAL A 437 1.21 13.96 -35.03
N VAL A 438 0.52 14.04 -36.17
CA VAL A 438 1.15 13.91 -37.50
C VAL A 438 1.99 15.13 -37.88
N PHE A 439 1.51 16.35 -37.60
CA PHE A 439 2.12 17.58 -38.11
C PHE A 439 2.93 18.38 -37.10
N GLU A 440 2.59 18.32 -35.82
CA GLU A 440 3.26 19.11 -34.80
C GLU A 440 4.69 18.60 -34.61
N LYS A 441 5.64 19.54 -34.68
CA LYS A 441 7.05 19.27 -34.43
C LYS A 441 7.37 19.46 -32.95
N ASP A 442 8.12 18.51 -32.42
CA ASP A 442 8.78 18.59 -31.14
C ASP A 442 10.30 18.52 -31.41
N GLU A 443 10.95 19.68 -31.28
CA GLU A 443 12.31 19.95 -31.75
C GLU A 443 12.45 19.68 -33.27
N ASP A 444 13.21 18.65 -33.65
CA ASP A 444 13.54 18.34 -35.05
C ASP A 444 12.64 17.27 -35.69
N ALA A 445 11.79 16.62 -34.91
CA ALA A 445 10.96 15.49 -35.34
C ALA A 445 9.47 15.76 -35.08
N THR A 446 8.58 15.13 -35.85
CA THR A 446 7.14 15.16 -35.52
C THR A 446 6.87 14.30 -34.29
N ILE A 447 5.77 14.56 -33.59
CA ILE A 447 5.31 13.72 -32.47
C ILE A 447 5.12 12.27 -32.96
N LEU A 448 4.58 12.07 -34.16
CA LEU A 448 4.46 10.75 -34.79
C LEU A 448 5.80 10.05 -34.98
N THR A 449 6.83 10.77 -35.46
CA THR A 449 8.19 10.22 -35.59
C THR A 449 8.69 9.70 -34.25
N ARG A 450 8.54 10.48 -33.17
CA ARG A 450 8.92 10.07 -31.82
C ARG A 450 8.15 8.84 -31.35
N ILE A 451 6.84 8.78 -31.62
CA ILE A 451 6.01 7.61 -31.30
C ILE A 451 6.54 6.35 -31.99
N VAL A 452 6.84 6.43 -33.29
CA VAL A 452 7.36 5.29 -34.07
C VAL A 452 8.71 4.84 -33.54
N GLU A 453 9.65 5.78 -33.31
CA GLU A 453 10.98 5.50 -32.76
C GLU A 453 10.91 4.84 -31.38
N GLN A 454 10.06 5.35 -30.48
CA GLN A 454 9.89 4.81 -29.13
C GLN A 454 9.16 3.46 -29.12
N ALA A 455 8.27 3.21 -30.07
CA ALA A 455 7.59 1.92 -30.19
C ALA A 455 8.51 0.80 -30.67
N ILE A 456 9.59 1.15 -31.39
CA ILE A 456 10.59 0.18 -31.83
C ILE A 456 11.78 0.05 -30.88
N ALA A 457 12.00 1.06 -30.02
CA ALA A 457 13.09 1.08 -29.05
C ALA A 457 12.98 -0.07 -28.02
N PRO A 458 14.11 -0.64 -27.58
CA PRO A 458 14.12 -1.58 -26.47
C PRO A 458 13.50 -0.98 -25.19
N SER A 459 12.80 -1.80 -24.44
CA SER A 459 12.31 -1.45 -23.10
C SER A 459 12.88 -2.43 -22.09
N ALA A 460 13.24 -1.92 -20.91
CA ALA A 460 13.50 -2.76 -19.75
C ALA A 460 12.24 -3.57 -19.37
N ALA A 461 12.44 -4.65 -18.61
CA ALA A 461 11.35 -5.47 -18.11
C ALA A 461 10.42 -4.65 -17.20
N LEU A 462 9.12 -4.87 -17.33
CA LEU A 462 8.14 -4.27 -16.43
C LEU A 462 8.13 -5.01 -15.09
N PRO A 463 7.92 -4.30 -13.97
CA PRO A 463 7.76 -4.91 -12.65
C PRO A 463 6.57 -5.88 -12.55
N SER A 464 5.53 -5.68 -13.36
CA SER A 464 4.33 -6.53 -13.40
C SER A 464 3.72 -6.58 -14.80
N THR A 465 3.14 -7.73 -15.16
CA THR A 465 2.41 -7.93 -16.43
C THR A 465 1.09 -7.16 -16.48
N ALA A 466 0.58 -6.67 -15.35
CA ALA A 466 -0.59 -5.79 -15.30
C ALA A 466 -0.30 -4.36 -15.80
N MET A 467 0.99 -3.97 -15.83
CA MET A 467 1.42 -2.64 -16.23
C MET A 467 1.39 -2.46 -17.74
N LYS A 468 1.33 -1.20 -18.19
CA LYS A 468 1.24 -0.87 -19.60
C LYS A 468 2.60 -1.03 -20.28
N ASN A 469 2.66 -1.87 -21.30
CA ASN A 469 3.86 -2.02 -22.10
C ASN A 469 3.94 -0.89 -23.13
N PRO A 470 4.99 -0.03 -23.09
CA PRO A 470 5.07 1.13 -23.96
C PRO A 470 5.06 0.76 -25.45
N MET A 471 5.73 -0.32 -25.85
CA MET A 471 5.76 -0.75 -27.25
C MET A 471 4.36 -1.17 -27.75
N ILE A 472 3.60 -1.90 -26.91
CA ILE A 472 2.24 -2.33 -27.24
C ILE A 472 1.30 -1.13 -27.33
N GLU A 473 1.32 -0.23 -26.34
CA GLU A 473 0.42 0.92 -26.31
C GLU A 473 0.75 1.95 -27.41
N LEU A 474 2.01 2.13 -27.79
CA LEU A 474 2.39 2.98 -28.94
C LEU A 474 1.98 2.34 -30.28
N GLY A 475 2.11 1.02 -30.42
CA GLY A 475 1.53 0.32 -31.58
C GLY A 475 0.02 0.52 -31.67
N ARG A 476 -0.69 0.39 -30.54
CA ARG A 476 -2.14 0.65 -30.44
C ARG A 476 -2.50 2.10 -30.78
N THR A 477 -1.65 3.05 -30.43
CA THR A 477 -1.79 4.46 -30.80
C THR A 477 -1.86 4.61 -32.32
N LEU A 478 -0.94 3.97 -33.06
CA LEU A 478 -0.96 3.99 -34.53
C LEU A 478 -2.22 3.32 -35.10
N VAL A 479 -2.63 2.17 -34.54
CA VAL A 479 -3.87 1.49 -34.95
C VAL A 479 -5.09 2.37 -34.72
N ALA A 480 -5.16 3.11 -33.60
CA ALA A 480 -6.25 4.02 -33.30
C ALA A 480 -6.32 5.18 -34.31
N MET A 481 -5.18 5.75 -34.69
CA MET A 481 -5.08 6.77 -35.73
C MET A 481 -5.55 6.22 -37.09
N LEU A 482 -5.01 5.07 -37.52
CA LEU A 482 -5.39 4.41 -38.78
C LEU A 482 -6.88 4.07 -38.82
N ARG A 483 -7.44 3.60 -37.71
CA ARG A 483 -8.86 3.26 -37.59
C ARG A 483 -9.74 4.50 -37.77
N TYR A 484 -9.33 5.65 -37.25
CA TYR A 484 -10.06 6.89 -37.45
C TYR A 484 -9.97 7.36 -38.90
N LEU A 485 -8.75 7.39 -39.45
CA LEU A 485 -8.48 7.86 -40.80
C LEU A 485 -9.06 6.95 -41.89
N GLY A 486 -9.35 5.69 -41.57
CA GLY A 486 -10.01 4.73 -42.47
C GLY A 486 -11.55 4.81 -42.48
N ARG A 487 -12.18 5.70 -41.71
CA ARG A 487 -13.64 5.79 -41.65
C ARG A 487 -14.24 6.38 -42.93
N PRO A 488 -15.32 5.79 -43.47
CA PRO A 488 -16.07 6.42 -44.56
C PRO A 488 -16.76 7.69 -44.04
N ASN A 489 -16.68 8.78 -44.80
CA ASN A 489 -17.25 10.11 -44.47
C ASN A 489 -16.63 10.80 -43.24
N ALA A 490 -15.34 10.58 -43.00
CA ALA A 490 -14.59 11.37 -42.01
C ALA A 490 -14.39 12.84 -42.47
N GLU A 491 -13.71 13.64 -41.66
CA GLU A 491 -13.39 15.05 -41.94
C GLU A 491 -12.68 15.24 -43.29
N LYS A 492 -12.79 16.45 -43.88
CA LYS A 492 -12.34 16.74 -45.25
C LYS A 492 -10.85 16.47 -45.50
N ASP A 493 -10.02 16.56 -44.47
CA ASP A 493 -8.55 16.51 -44.58
C ASP A 493 -7.95 15.16 -44.18
N VAL A 494 -8.80 14.14 -43.94
CA VAL A 494 -8.38 12.82 -43.45
C VAL A 494 -7.41 12.11 -44.41
N ASP A 495 -7.62 12.23 -45.72
CA ASP A 495 -6.72 11.65 -46.71
C ASP A 495 -5.33 12.29 -46.69
N ALA A 496 -5.25 13.61 -46.49
CA ALA A 496 -3.98 14.33 -46.41
C ALA A 496 -3.21 13.93 -45.15
N VAL A 497 -3.88 13.88 -43.99
CA VAL A 497 -3.29 13.43 -42.72
C VAL A 497 -2.78 11.98 -42.85
N ARG A 498 -3.56 11.10 -43.48
CA ARG A 498 -3.17 9.70 -43.71
C ARG A 498 -1.94 9.59 -44.59
N GLN A 499 -1.85 10.36 -45.67
CA GLN A 499 -0.68 10.36 -46.54
C GLN A 499 0.58 10.81 -45.79
N GLU A 500 0.48 11.83 -44.94
CA GLU A 500 1.60 12.32 -44.15
C GLU A 500 2.02 11.33 -43.07
N LEU A 501 1.07 10.64 -42.43
CA LEU A 501 1.35 9.56 -41.49
C LEU A 501 2.19 8.45 -42.15
N LEU A 502 1.83 8.06 -43.38
CA LEU A 502 2.51 7.00 -44.11
C LEU A 502 3.92 7.40 -44.60
N LYS A 503 4.28 8.69 -44.60
CA LYS A 503 5.65 9.13 -44.94
C LYS A 503 6.66 8.88 -43.83
N VAL A 504 6.21 8.58 -42.61
CA VAL A 504 7.12 8.35 -41.48
C VAL A 504 7.83 7.01 -41.66
N PRO A 505 9.18 6.98 -41.61
CA PRO A 505 9.94 5.75 -41.76
C PRO A 505 9.54 4.69 -40.74
N SER A 506 9.46 3.44 -41.18
CA SER A 506 9.13 2.29 -40.32
C SER A 506 7.79 2.37 -39.57
N VAL A 507 6.85 3.21 -40.03
CA VAL A 507 5.53 3.37 -39.37
C VAL A 507 4.71 2.08 -39.31
N ALA A 508 4.94 1.12 -40.22
CA ALA A 508 4.31 -0.21 -40.17
C ALA A 508 4.92 -1.13 -39.10
N ARG A 509 6.19 -0.95 -38.73
CA ARG A 509 6.95 -1.85 -37.85
C ARG A 509 6.30 -2.03 -36.47
N PRO A 510 5.87 -0.97 -35.75
CA PRO A 510 5.19 -1.15 -34.48
C PRO A 510 3.87 -1.94 -34.61
N VAL A 511 3.13 -1.73 -35.69
CA VAL A 511 1.85 -2.43 -35.96
C VAL A 511 2.11 -3.90 -36.27
N ALA A 512 3.15 -4.22 -37.05
CA ALA A 512 3.58 -5.60 -37.30
C ALA A 512 4.02 -6.31 -36.01
N ARG A 513 4.76 -5.62 -35.12
CA ARG A 513 5.15 -6.16 -33.81
C ARG A 513 3.98 -6.49 -32.89
N LEU A 514 2.83 -5.81 -33.01
CA LEU A 514 1.62 -6.17 -32.27
C LEU A 514 1.12 -7.56 -32.68
N LEU A 515 1.11 -7.86 -33.98
CA LEU A 515 0.69 -9.16 -34.50
C LEU A 515 1.60 -10.31 -34.04
N ARG A 516 2.86 -10.01 -33.76
CA ARG A 516 3.85 -10.97 -33.26
C ARG A 516 3.81 -11.19 -31.73
N GLN A 517 2.91 -10.52 -31.00
CA GLN A 517 2.80 -10.68 -29.55
C GLN A 517 2.32 -12.08 -29.19
N ARG A 518 3.06 -12.78 -28.31
CA ARG A 518 2.69 -14.14 -27.88
C ARG A 518 1.68 -14.18 -26.73
N PHE A 519 1.68 -13.17 -25.88
CA PHE A 519 0.93 -13.16 -24.63
C PHE A 519 -0.32 -12.26 -24.66
N TYR A 520 -0.46 -11.42 -25.69
CA TYR A 520 -1.51 -10.40 -25.77
C TYR A 520 -2.36 -10.63 -27.01
N ALA A 521 -3.35 -11.53 -26.92
CA ALA A 521 -4.22 -11.87 -28.05
C ALA A 521 -4.94 -10.65 -28.64
N ASP A 522 -5.48 -9.77 -27.79
CA ASP A 522 -6.15 -8.55 -28.23
C ASP A 522 -5.21 -7.62 -29.02
N ALA A 523 -3.94 -7.51 -28.60
CA ALA A 523 -2.95 -6.73 -29.33
C ALA A 523 -2.68 -7.31 -30.72
N ARG A 524 -2.69 -8.65 -30.86
CA ARG A 524 -2.56 -9.30 -32.18
C ARG A 524 -3.72 -8.95 -33.11
N SER A 525 -4.96 -9.04 -32.64
CA SER A 525 -6.15 -8.64 -33.41
C SER A 525 -6.06 -7.19 -33.88
N GLU A 526 -5.60 -6.30 -33.00
CA GLU A 526 -5.43 -4.89 -33.34
C GLU A 526 -4.30 -4.66 -34.35
N GLY A 527 -3.18 -5.37 -34.22
CA GLY A 527 -2.09 -5.38 -35.20
C GLY A 527 -2.56 -5.82 -36.59
N LEU A 528 -3.31 -6.93 -36.66
CA LEU A 528 -3.87 -7.44 -37.90
C LEU A 528 -4.81 -6.42 -38.56
N LEU A 529 -5.71 -5.82 -37.78
CA LEU A 529 -6.58 -4.74 -38.25
C LEU A 529 -5.77 -3.55 -38.75
N GLY A 530 -4.74 -3.13 -38.01
CA GLY A 530 -3.87 -2.01 -38.36
C GLY A 530 -3.16 -2.21 -39.70
N LEU A 531 -2.51 -3.36 -39.89
CA LEU A 531 -1.88 -3.71 -41.17
C LEU A 531 -2.92 -3.74 -42.29
N GLY A 532 -4.11 -4.29 -42.04
CA GLY A 532 -5.22 -4.31 -42.99
C GLY A 532 -5.66 -2.90 -43.42
N LEU A 533 -5.73 -1.96 -42.48
CA LEU A 533 -6.08 -0.56 -42.74
C LEU A 533 -4.98 0.16 -43.54
N MET A 534 -3.71 -0.09 -43.25
CA MET A 534 -2.59 0.47 -44.03
C MET A 534 -2.62 -0.03 -45.48
N ALA A 535 -2.82 -1.33 -45.67
CA ALA A 535 -2.82 -1.99 -46.98
C ALA A 535 -3.95 -1.52 -47.92
N GLN A 536 -4.91 -0.72 -47.45
CA GLN A 536 -5.97 -0.15 -48.30
C GLN A 536 -5.48 0.94 -49.25
N SER A 537 -4.23 1.40 -49.10
CA SER A 537 -3.56 2.35 -50.00
C SER A 537 -2.30 1.72 -50.61
N PRO A 538 -1.85 2.15 -51.80
CA PRO A 538 -0.59 1.69 -52.40
C PRO A 538 0.62 1.94 -51.50
N GLU A 539 0.73 3.13 -50.91
CA GLU A 539 1.84 3.52 -50.04
C GLU A 539 1.85 2.67 -48.76
N GLY A 540 0.69 2.49 -48.13
CA GLY A 540 0.60 1.67 -46.93
C GLY A 540 0.82 0.17 -47.22
N ALA A 541 0.37 -0.34 -48.36
CA ALA A 541 0.64 -1.71 -48.78
C ALA A 541 2.14 -1.96 -48.99
N ALA A 542 2.87 -0.99 -49.56
CA ALA A 542 4.33 -1.07 -49.72
C ALA A 542 5.04 -1.25 -48.36
N HIS A 543 4.67 -0.48 -47.35
CA HIS A 543 5.23 -0.63 -46.00
C HIS A 543 4.91 -1.98 -45.35
N VAL A 544 3.68 -2.49 -45.52
CA VAL A 544 3.32 -3.82 -44.98
C VAL A 544 4.14 -4.93 -45.68
N ILE A 545 4.38 -4.80 -46.98
CA ILE A 545 5.22 -5.74 -47.74
C ILE A 545 6.67 -5.71 -47.26
N GLU A 546 7.22 -4.53 -47.00
CA GLU A 546 8.57 -4.37 -46.43
C GLU A 546 8.68 -5.11 -45.08
N GLU A 547 7.70 -4.96 -44.19
CA GLU A 547 7.68 -5.68 -42.92
C GLU A 547 7.55 -7.20 -43.08
N ILE A 548 6.79 -7.69 -44.06
CA ILE A 548 6.69 -9.14 -44.36
C ILE A 548 8.03 -9.68 -44.88
N LYS A 549 8.76 -8.91 -45.68
CA LYS A 549 10.09 -9.31 -46.17
C LYS A 549 11.12 -9.37 -45.04
N ASP A 550 11.04 -8.43 -44.10
CA ASP A 550 11.96 -8.34 -42.98
C ASP A 550 11.67 -9.36 -41.86
N ASP A 551 10.40 -9.64 -41.56
CA ASP A 551 9.99 -10.67 -40.60
C ASP A 551 9.33 -11.87 -41.32
N GLY A 552 10.14 -12.87 -41.65
CA GLY A 552 9.67 -14.10 -42.30
C GLY A 552 8.62 -14.87 -41.51
N GLY A 553 8.43 -14.60 -40.21
CA GLY A 553 7.37 -15.20 -39.39
C GLY A 553 6.06 -14.42 -39.36
N LEU A 554 5.97 -13.27 -40.04
CA LEU A 554 4.78 -12.41 -40.02
C LEU A 554 3.61 -13.02 -40.80
N LEU A 555 3.86 -13.61 -41.97
CA LEU A 555 2.83 -14.32 -42.74
C LEU A 555 2.30 -15.55 -41.99
N ASP A 556 3.19 -16.29 -41.33
CA ASP A 556 2.81 -17.44 -40.50
C ASP A 556 1.93 -16.99 -39.33
N ALA A 557 2.26 -15.86 -38.68
CA ALA A 557 1.41 -15.29 -37.63
C ALA A 557 0.02 -14.87 -38.14
N ILE A 558 -0.07 -14.28 -39.34
CA ILE A 558 -1.37 -13.98 -39.98
C ILE A 558 -2.18 -15.27 -40.16
N LYS A 559 -1.54 -16.33 -40.65
CA LYS A 559 -2.16 -17.63 -40.87
C LYS A 559 -2.66 -18.26 -39.57
N GLU A 560 -1.77 -18.42 -38.58
CA GLU A 560 -2.09 -19.05 -37.29
C GLU A 560 -3.26 -18.34 -36.59
N PHE A 561 -3.27 -17.01 -36.67
CA PHE A 561 -4.29 -16.19 -36.04
C PHE A 561 -5.64 -16.28 -36.77
N ALA A 562 -5.63 -16.28 -38.10
CA ALA A 562 -6.83 -16.45 -38.91
C ALA A 562 -7.46 -17.85 -38.78
N GLU A 563 -6.64 -18.88 -38.50
CA GLU A 563 -7.09 -20.26 -38.25
C GLU A 563 -7.61 -20.49 -36.82
N GLY A 564 -7.48 -19.51 -35.93
CA GLY A 564 -7.94 -19.60 -34.53
C GLY A 564 -7.15 -20.59 -33.66
N LYS A 565 -5.96 -21.02 -34.10
CA LYS A 565 -5.16 -22.04 -33.41
C LYS A 565 -4.52 -21.58 -32.09
N ASP A 566 -4.54 -20.28 -31.82
CA ASP A 566 -3.79 -19.65 -30.73
C ASP A 566 -4.67 -18.84 -29.77
N GLY A 567 -5.99 -19.04 -29.82
CA GLY A 567 -6.96 -18.48 -28.88
C GLY A 567 -7.13 -19.41 -27.68
N GLY A 568 -6.79 -18.93 -26.48
CA GLY A 568 -7.15 -19.62 -25.24
C GLY A 568 -8.64 -19.97 -25.19
N VAL A 569 -8.98 -21.01 -24.41
CA VAL A 569 -10.29 -21.70 -24.35
C VAL A 569 -11.50 -20.75 -24.19
N GLU A 570 -11.30 -19.50 -23.77
CA GLU A 570 -12.36 -18.55 -23.43
C GLU A 570 -12.91 -17.67 -24.58
N GLN A 571 -12.32 -17.65 -25.79
CA GLN A 571 -12.74 -16.72 -26.87
C GLN A 571 -13.28 -17.35 -28.18
N GLN A 572 -13.57 -18.66 -28.20
CA GLN A 572 -13.82 -19.42 -29.45
C GLN A 572 -15.13 -19.11 -30.24
N GLY A 573 -15.93 -18.09 -29.88
CA GLY A 573 -17.23 -17.84 -30.55
C GLY A 573 -17.30 -16.67 -31.53
N SER A 574 -16.75 -15.50 -31.18
CA SER A 574 -16.99 -14.22 -31.89
C SER A 574 -15.72 -13.48 -32.34
N ALA A 575 -14.58 -13.70 -31.65
CA ALA A 575 -13.31 -13.07 -32.00
C ALA A 575 -12.67 -13.74 -33.23
N ALA A 576 -12.63 -15.08 -33.25
CA ALA A 576 -12.06 -15.85 -34.35
C ALA A 576 -12.63 -15.49 -35.74
N GLY A 577 -13.95 -15.25 -35.84
CA GLY A 577 -14.58 -14.82 -37.10
C GLY A 577 -14.19 -13.41 -37.55
N ARG A 578 -13.95 -12.49 -36.61
CA ARG A 578 -13.49 -11.12 -36.90
C ARG A 578 -12.03 -11.12 -37.34
N ASP A 579 -11.19 -11.89 -36.67
CA ASP A 579 -9.77 -11.99 -36.98
C ASP A 579 -9.54 -12.64 -38.35
N TYR A 580 -10.28 -13.71 -38.65
CA TYR A 580 -10.35 -14.29 -39.99
C TYR A 580 -10.73 -13.24 -41.05
N GLN A 581 -11.80 -12.46 -40.80
CA GLN A 581 -12.23 -11.44 -41.75
C GLN A 581 -11.16 -10.36 -41.95
N ASN A 582 -10.50 -9.92 -40.88
CA ASN A 582 -9.41 -8.94 -40.96
C ASN A 582 -8.22 -9.49 -41.77
N ALA A 583 -7.87 -10.78 -41.62
CA ALA A 583 -6.82 -11.43 -42.40
C ALA A 583 -7.18 -11.48 -43.90
N ILE A 584 -8.40 -11.86 -44.24
CA ILE A 584 -8.87 -11.86 -45.64
C ILE A 584 -8.82 -10.46 -46.24
N VAL A 585 -9.30 -9.45 -45.51
CA VAL A 585 -9.28 -8.05 -45.95
C VAL A 585 -7.85 -7.58 -46.19
N LEU A 586 -6.92 -7.88 -45.27
CA LEU A 586 -5.50 -7.55 -45.44
C LEU A 586 -4.92 -8.20 -46.70
N LEU A 587 -5.09 -9.52 -46.87
CA LEU A 587 -4.53 -10.25 -48.02
C LEU A 587 -5.11 -9.78 -49.35
N GLN A 588 -6.40 -9.41 -49.37
CA GLN A 588 -7.03 -8.82 -50.55
C GLN A 588 -6.52 -7.42 -50.83
N ALA A 589 -6.37 -6.59 -49.79
CA ALA A 589 -5.85 -5.23 -49.92
C ALA A 589 -4.40 -5.23 -50.43
N LEU A 590 -3.56 -6.14 -49.92
CA LEU A 590 -2.21 -6.35 -50.43
C LEU A 590 -2.22 -6.72 -51.91
N GLN A 591 -3.08 -7.62 -52.37
CA GLN A 591 -3.14 -7.96 -53.80
C GLN A 591 -3.57 -6.80 -54.69
N ASN A 592 -4.50 -5.98 -54.21
CA ASN A 592 -5.02 -4.84 -54.98
C ASN A 592 -4.04 -3.66 -55.02
N ASN A 593 -3.26 -3.46 -53.96
CA ASN A 593 -2.46 -2.26 -53.76
C ASN A 593 -0.94 -2.49 -53.75
N ALA A 594 -0.44 -3.73 -53.77
CA ALA A 594 1.00 -4.04 -53.73
C ALA A 594 1.82 -3.47 -54.90
N GLY A 595 1.18 -3.14 -56.02
CA GLY A 595 1.88 -2.65 -57.22
C GLY A 595 3.02 -3.57 -57.64
N GLY A 596 4.22 -2.99 -57.84
CA GLY A 596 5.46 -3.71 -58.17
C GLY A 596 6.35 -4.06 -56.98
N GLU A 597 5.95 -3.71 -55.75
CA GLU A 597 6.76 -3.91 -54.53
C GLU A 597 6.80 -5.38 -54.08
N MET A 598 5.84 -6.19 -54.53
CA MET A 598 5.74 -7.60 -54.20
C MET A 598 6.41 -8.46 -55.27
N ASP A 599 7.45 -9.21 -54.89
CA ASP A 599 8.06 -10.18 -55.81
C ASP A 599 7.10 -11.36 -56.09
N MET A 600 7.38 -12.14 -57.13
CA MET A 600 6.51 -13.25 -57.53
C MET A 600 6.38 -14.35 -56.46
N THR A 601 7.40 -14.53 -55.62
CA THR A 601 7.39 -15.53 -54.55
C THR A 601 6.41 -15.12 -53.46
N LEU A 602 6.53 -13.89 -52.98
CA LEU A 602 5.65 -13.32 -51.96
C LEU A 602 4.22 -13.19 -52.48
N LYS A 603 4.04 -12.82 -53.74
CA LYS A 603 2.71 -12.78 -54.38
C LYS A 603 2.04 -14.15 -54.38
N ASN A 604 2.78 -15.21 -54.71
CA ASN A 604 2.27 -16.57 -54.66
C ASN A 604 1.95 -17.01 -53.22
N GLN A 605 2.74 -16.60 -52.23
CA GLN A 605 2.47 -16.88 -50.81
C GLN A 605 1.19 -16.19 -50.32
N VAL A 606 1.02 -14.90 -50.61
CA VAL A 606 -0.19 -14.12 -50.23
C VAL A 606 -1.44 -14.70 -50.88
N VAL A 607 -1.40 -14.98 -52.19
CA VAL A 607 -2.52 -15.59 -52.93
C VAL A 607 -2.81 -17.00 -52.39
N GLY A 608 -1.76 -17.80 -52.15
CA GLY A 608 -1.87 -19.14 -51.59
C GLY A 608 -2.54 -19.14 -50.22
N LEU A 609 -2.10 -18.25 -49.32
CA LEU A 609 -2.67 -18.09 -47.99
C LEU A 609 -4.13 -17.63 -48.06
N GLN A 610 -4.46 -16.66 -48.93
CA GLN A 610 -5.85 -16.23 -49.09
C GLN A 610 -6.74 -17.37 -49.60
N ALA A 611 -6.26 -18.17 -50.54
CA ALA A 611 -6.98 -19.32 -51.06
C ALA A 611 -7.13 -20.45 -50.02
N GLU A 612 -6.14 -20.62 -49.15
CA GLU A 612 -6.19 -21.57 -48.02
C GLU A 612 -7.25 -21.13 -47.01
N LEU A 613 -7.18 -19.88 -46.56
CA LEU A 613 -8.17 -19.31 -45.64
C LEU A 613 -9.57 -19.31 -46.25
N GLY A 614 -9.72 -19.01 -47.54
CA GLY A 614 -11.00 -19.04 -48.25
C GLY A 614 -11.69 -20.42 -48.28
N LYS A 615 -10.93 -21.51 -48.11
CA LYS A 615 -11.48 -22.88 -48.02
C LYS A 615 -12.04 -23.21 -46.64
N LEU A 616 -11.66 -22.46 -45.59
CA LEU A 616 -12.17 -22.64 -44.23
C LEU A 616 -13.59 -22.06 -44.04
N LEU A 617 -14.10 -21.32 -45.03
CA LEU A 617 -15.46 -20.75 -45.07
C LEU A 617 -16.54 -21.73 -45.59
N VAL A 618 -16.15 -22.94 -46.04
CA VAL A 618 -17.05 -23.94 -46.66
C VAL A 618 -17.45 -25.02 -45.67
#